data_AF-A0A2H0YIL9-F1
#
_entry.id   AF-A0A2H0YIL9-F1
#
_cell.length_a   1.000
_cell.length_b   1.000
_cell.length_c   1.000
_cell.angle_alpha   90.00
_cell.angle_beta   90.00
_cell.angle_gamma   90.00
#
_symmetry.space_group_name_H-M   'P 1'
#
loop_
_entity.id
_entity.type
_entity.pdbx_description
1 polymer ?
#
loop_
_entity_poly.entity_id
_entity_poly.type
_entity_poly.pdbx_seq_one_letter_code
_entity_poly.pdbx_strand_id
1 'polypeptide(L)'
;MPCFWRYRGDGVAVAITRNVWQVSGGPITRSYADVFLKYGVALIGPGDAGEWRPELSDDEFEGSYVRRFASEVIPRDIFLLRVSQASIQAVGVVDGGYQYLPQFDDVNGWDLQHARRVHWSRLPDEYKFDELVFGANPPRISKVGNATVLDYAYRFIQSPPVHWQTAPLPKLPEEEPPLDEVPIPLQGLVAQAHDLFSFYWNQQAFGEHPTEDELIAHFVVPLLRALGWQVEQIAIKWKRVDVCVFRSLPRNPENCHLVIEAKRLGAGVEGALEQAKRYLVELGVTRDIVVTDGIRYRMYKAENDFAPEAYANLYRLKSSALKLFEHLRRPLGGE
;
A
#
# COMPACT_ATOMS: atom_id res chain seq x y z
N MET A 1 37.34 -3.23 15.09
CA MET A 1 36.28 -4.26 15.15
C MET A 1 35.94 -4.54 16.61
N PRO A 2 34.67 -4.48 17.00
CA PRO A 2 34.20 -5.30 18.13
C PRO A 2 33.10 -6.26 17.64
N CYS A 3 33.43 -7.55 17.59
CA CYS A 3 32.44 -8.61 17.46
C CYS A 3 31.80 -8.85 18.84
N PHE A 4 30.47 -8.85 18.90
CA PHE A 4 29.75 -9.26 20.10
C PHE A 4 29.70 -10.78 20.13
N TRP A 5 30.27 -11.38 21.17
CA TRP A 5 30.27 -12.82 21.39
C TRP A 5 29.22 -13.18 22.45
N ARG A 6 28.46 -14.26 22.24
CA ARG A 6 27.83 -15.02 23.34
C ARG A 6 28.48 -16.40 23.39
N TYR A 7 28.91 -16.79 24.58
CA TYR A 7 29.48 -18.10 24.83
C TYR A 7 28.37 -19.16 24.94
N ARG A 8 28.49 -20.26 24.18
CA ARG A 8 27.91 -21.54 24.60
C ARG A 8 28.91 -22.24 25.54
N GLY A 9 28.41 -23.15 26.37
CA GLY A 9 29.13 -23.80 27.48
C GLY A 9 30.37 -24.64 27.11
N ASP A 10 30.83 -24.54 25.88
CA ASP A 10 31.92 -25.26 25.23
C ASP A 10 33.00 -24.32 24.65
N GLY A 11 32.91 -23.00 24.90
CA GLY A 11 34.03 -22.07 24.70
C GLY A 11 34.35 -21.70 23.24
N VAL A 12 33.58 -22.18 22.27
CA VAL A 12 33.73 -21.80 20.85
C VAL A 12 32.90 -20.56 20.56
N ALA A 13 33.59 -19.49 20.17
CA ALA A 13 32.98 -18.23 19.80
C ALA A 13 32.38 -18.36 18.38
N VAL A 14 31.05 -18.50 18.28
CA VAL A 14 30.36 -18.50 16.98
C VAL A 14 30.13 -17.06 16.56
N ALA A 15 30.78 -16.63 15.48
CA ALA A 15 30.45 -15.36 14.84
C ALA A 15 29.00 -15.47 14.33
N ILE A 16 28.09 -14.66 14.87
CA ILE A 16 26.73 -14.58 14.32
C ILE A 16 26.85 -13.85 12.99
N THR A 17 26.94 -14.62 11.91
CA THR A 17 26.80 -14.10 10.55
C THR A 17 25.37 -13.58 10.40
N ARG A 18 25.23 -12.24 10.36
CA ARG A 18 23.95 -11.59 10.08
C ARG A 18 23.55 -11.95 8.66
N ASN A 19 22.36 -12.52 8.47
CA ASN A 19 21.86 -12.72 7.13
C ASN A 19 21.44 -11.36 6.55
N VAL A 20 21.63 -11.20 5.26
CA VAL A 20 21.09 -10.05 4.52
C VAL A 20 19.88 -10.52 3.74
N TRP A 21 18.79 -9.79 3.88
CA TRP A 21 17.54 -10.04 3.17
C TRP A 21 17.15 -8.79 2.38
N GLN A 22 16.51 -9.00 1.24
CA GLN A 22 15.78 -7.94 0.56
C GLN A 22 14.29 -8.08 0.90
N VAL A 23 13.65 -6.96 1.18
CA VAL A 23 12.19 -6.87 1.36
C VAL A 23 11.66 -5.88 0.33
N SER A 24 10.60 -6.27 -0.37
CA SER A 24 10.02 -5.43 -1.42
C SER A 24 9.20 -4.29 -0.81
N GLY A 25 9.49 -3.05 -1.19
CA GLY A 25 8.69 -1.87 -0.84
C GLY A 25 7.42 -1.70 -1.67
N GLY A 26 6.92 -2.77 -2.31
CA GLY A 26 5.81 -2.73 -3.27
C GLY A 26 6.23 -2.48 -4.73
N PRO A 27 5.30 -2.61 -5.70
CA PRO A 27 5.54 -2.23 -7.09
C PRO A 27 5.59 -0.69 -7.26
N ILE A 28 6.13 -0.23 -8.39
CA ILE A 28 6.27 1.21 -8.72
C ILE A 28 4.93 1.97 -8.60
N THR A 29 3.84 1.32 -9.00
CA THR A 29 2.49 1.91 -8.99
C THR A 29 1.81 1.85 -7.64
N ARG A 30 2.42 1.22 -6.62
CA ARG A 30 1.86 1.02 -5.27
C ARG A 30 2.99 0.78 -4.26
N SER A 31 3.63 1.85 -3.81
CA SER A 31 4.71 1.76 -2.81
C SER A 31 4.17 1.65 -1.38
N TYR A 32 4.83 0.84 -0.57
CA TYR A 32 4.62 0.71 0.89
C TYR A 32 5.83 1.19 1.69
N ALA A 33 6.90 1.61 1.00
CA ALA A 33 8.18 1.93 1.63
C ALA A 33 8.04 3.01 2.71
N ASP A 34 7.24 4.06 2.46
CA ASP A 34 7.02 5.11 3.46
C ASP A 34 6.28 4.61 4.70
N VAL A 35 5.38 3.62 4.57
CA VAL A 35 4.72 2.97 5.73
C VAL A 35 5.74 2.21 6.56
N PHE A 36 6.64 1.48 5.90
CA PHE A 36 7.69 0.68 6.55
C PHE A 36 8.64 1.57 7.35
N LEU A 37 9.07 2.68 6.73
CA LEU A 37 9.96 3.66 7.33
C LEU A 37 9.27 4.41 8.48
N LYS A 38 8.03 4.86 8.29
CA LYS A 38 7.27 5.63 9.28
C LYS A 38 7.07 4.86 10.60
N TYR A 39 6.74 3.57 10.51
CA TYR A 39 6.40 2.78 11.69
C TYR A 39 7.51 1.84 12.18
N GLY A 40 8.68 1.84 11.53
CA GLY A 40 9.78 0.96 11.89
C GLY A 40 9.40 -0.51 11.74
N VAL A 41 8.81 -0.85 10.59
CA VAL A 41 8.33 -2.20 10.26
C VAL A 41 8.82 -2.63 8.90
N ALA A 42 8.98 -3.93 8.72
CA ALA A 42 8.96 -4.58 7.41
C ALA A 42 7.73 -5.48 7.37
N LEU A 43 6.94 -5.37 6.30
CA LEU A 43 5.68 -6.08 6.17
C LEU A 43 5.66 -6.92 4.90
N ILE A 44 5.03 -8.09 4.95
CA ILE A 44 4.72 -8.91 3.78
C ILE A 44 3.30 -9.47 3.87
N GLY A 45 2.76 -9.89 2.72
CA GLY A 45 1.49 -10.60 2.61
C GLY A 45 1.60 -11.98 1.92
N PRO A 46 0.46 -12.62 1.63
CA PRO A 46 -0.88 -12.16 2.02
C PRO A 46 -1.07 -12.34 3.53
N GLY A 47 -1.95 -11.54 4.15
CA GLY A 47 -2.28 -11.68 5.57
C GLY A 47 -3.71 -12.11 5.84
N ASP A 48 -4.55 -12.26 4.81
CA ASP A 48 -5.94 -12.72 4.92
C ASP A 48 -6.05 -14.18 5.40
N ALA A 49 -5.04 -15.01 5.16
CA ALA A 49 -4.90 -16.35 5.74
C ALA A 49 -4.63 -16.36 7.26
N GLY A 50 -4.42 -15.20 7.87
CA GLY A 50 -4.18 -15.05 9.31
C GLY A 50 -2.72 -15.23 9.72
N GLU A 51 -2.50 -15.43 11.03
CA GLU A 51 -1.16 -15.60 11.59
C GLU A 51 -0.50 -16.90 11.11
N TRP A 52 0.78 -16.83 10.73
CA TRP A 52 1.54 -18.01 10.32
C TRP A 52 1.80 -18.94 11.50
N ARG A 53 1.61 -20.25 11.27
CA ARG A 53 1.92 -21.31 12.23
C ARG A 53 2.62 -22.48 11.52
N PRO A 54 3.47 -23.24 12.22
CA PRO A 54 4.19 -24.38 11.62
C PRO A 54 3.31 -25.46 11.01
N GLU A 55 2.05 -25.54 11.44
CA GLU A 55 1.07 -26.53 10.95
C GLU A 55 0.40 -26.12 9.62
N LEU A 56 0.52 -24.85 9.22
CA LEU A 56 -0.10 -24.31 8.01
C LEU A 56 0.79 -24.57 6.78
N SER A 57 0.15 -24.76 5.63
CA SER A 57 0.84 -24.98 4.36
C SER A 57 1.36 -23.67 3.79
N ASP A 58 2.51 -23.72 3.09
CA ASP A 58 3.01 -22.59 2.31
C ASP A 58 1.99 -22.14 1.24
N ASP A 59 1.13 -23.04 0.75
CA ASP A 59 0.11 -22.72 -0.26
C ASP A 59 -0.97 -21.75 0.25
N GLU A 60 -1.26 -21.77 1.56
CA GLU A 60 -2.21 -20.82 2.18
C GLU A 60 -1.69 -19.37 2.13
N PHE A 61 -0.38 -19.19 1.91
CA PHE A 61 0.29 -17.89 1.87
C PHE A 61 0.89 -17.56 0.49
N GLU A 62 0.40 -18.22 -0.57
CA GLU A 62 0.91 -18.09 -1.94
C GLU A 62 2.42 -18.41 -2.04
N GLY A 63 2.84 -19.42 -1.28
CA GLY A 63 4.20 -19.96 -1.26
C GLY A 63 4.98 -19.62 0.01
N SER A 64 6.26 -19.99 -0.01
CA SER A 64 7.10 -20.02 1.21
C SER A 64 7.46 -18.66 1.84
N TYR A 65 7.06 -17.53 1.25
CA TYR A 65 7.53 -16.21 1.67
C TYR A 65 7.22 -15.91 3.14
N VAL A 66 5.98 -16.20 3.57
CA VAL A 66 5.54 -15.96 4.95
C VAL A 66 6.26 -16.89 5.93
N ARG A 67 6.35 -18.19 5.64
CA ARG A 67 7.12 -19.14 6.46
C ARG A 67 8.57 -18.69 6.64
N ARG A 68 9.25 -18.33 5.55
CA ARG A 68 10.65 -17.87 5.59
C ARG A 68 10.78 -16.59 6.42
N PHE A 69 9.89 -15.63 6.21
CA PHE A 69 9.86 -14.40 7.00
C PHE A 69 9.63 -14.67 8.48
N ALA A 70 8.70 -15.57 8.82
CA ALA A 70 8.36 -15.91 10.19
C ALA A 70 9.47 -16.72 10.89
N SER A 71 10.05 -17.71 10.21
CA SER A 71 10.94 -18.71 10.82
C SER A 71 12.43 -18.48 10.60
N GLU A 72 12.84 -17.90 9.46
CA GLU A 72 14.25 -17.81 9.07
C GLU A 72 14.86 -16.45 9.39
N VAL A 73 14.06 -15.37 9.41
CA VAL A 73 14.52 -14.03 9.77
C VAL A 73 14.66 -13.93 11.29
N ILE A 74 15.87 -13.61 11.76
CA ILE A 74 16.16 -13.48 13.19
C ILE A 74 16.54 -12.04 13.57
N PRO A 75 16.43 -11.66 14.86
CA PRO A 75 16.94 -10.38 15.34
C PRO A 75 18.40 -10.16 14.91
N ARG A 76 18.71 -8.90 14.58
CA ARG A 76 20.00 -8.43 14.05
C ARG A 76 20.32 -8.80 12.59
N ASP A 77 19.46 -9.54 11.90
CA ASP A 77 19.55 -9.64 10.44
C ASP A 77 19.41 -8.25 9.79
N ILE A 78 19.95 -8.13 8.57
CA ILE A 78 19.97 -6.89 7.81
C ILE A 78 18.89 -6.96 6.74
N PHE A 79 18.05 -5.93 6.68
CA PHE A 79 17.05 -5.75 5.63
C PHE A 79 17.47 -4.66 4.66
N LEU A 80 17.28 -4.91 3.38
CA LEU A 80 17.39 -3.93 2.32
C LEU A 80 15.98 -3.64 1.78
N LEU A 81 15.53 -2.40 1.94
CA LEU A 81 14.24 -1.96 1.44
C LEU A 81 14.35 -1.65 -0.05
N ARG A 82 13.92 -2.60 -0.86
CA ARG A 82 14.06 -2.56 -2.32
C ARG A 82 12.88 -1.84 -2.96
N VAL A 83 13.17 -0.92 -3.89
CA VAL A 83 12.16 -0.17 -4.66
C VAL A 83 12.23 -0.45 -6.18
N SER A 84 13.30 -1.08 -6.66
CA SER A 84 13.42 -1.53 -8.05
C SER A 84 14.28 -2.80 -8.17
N GLN A 85 14.52 -3.31 -9.38
CA GLN A 85 15.44 -4.45 -9.61
C GLN A 85 16.93 -4.11 -9.35
N ALA A 86 17.26 -2.83 -9.18
CA ALA A 86 18.62 -2.37 -8.92
C ALA A 86 18.71 -1.28 -7.84
N SER A 87 17.62 -0.94 -7.15
CA SER A 87 17.59 0.20 -6.22
C SER A 87 17.04 -0.17 -4.85
N ILE A 88 17.64 0.42 -3.83
CA ILE A 88 17.17 0.40 -2.45
C ILE A 88 16.95 1.83 -1.94
N GLN A 89 16.02 1.99 -1.00
CA GLN A 89 15.72 3.28 -0.37
C GLN A 89 16.16 3.34 1.09
N ALA A 90 16.37 2.18 1.72
CA ALA A 90 16.80 2.09 3.11
C ALA A 90 17.54 0.79 3.42
N VAL A 91 18.36 0.85 4.47
CA VAL A 91 18.97 -0.31 5.12
C VAL A 91 18.42 -0.41 6.54
N GLY A 92 18.05 -1.60 6.98
CA GLY A 92 17.43 -1.83 8.27
C GLY A 92 18.11 -2.93 9.07
N VAL A 93 17.99 -2.86 10.39
CA VAL A 93 18.40 -3.94 11.31
C VAL A 93 17.16 -4.45 12.02
N VAL A 94 16.92 -5.77 11.92
CA VAL A 94 15.77 -6.43 12.57
C VAL A 94 15.93 -6.34 14.09
N ASP A 95 14.90 -5.85 14.77
CA ASP A 95 14.93 -5.65 16.21
C ASP A 95 14.44 -6.87 16.99
N GLY A 96 13.30 -7.45 16.57
CA GLY A 96 12.60 -8.50 17.30
C GLY A 96 12.15 -9.67 16.43
N GLY A 97 11.37 -10.57 17.04
CA GLY A 97 10.79 -11.73 16.37
C GLY A 97 9.61 -11.39 15.46
N TYR A 98 9.01 -12.45 14.92
CA TYR A 98 7.78 -12.38 14.13
C TYR A 98 6.61 -11.79 14.90
N GLN A 99 5.81 -10.99 14.20
CA GLN A 99 4.55 -10.45 14.70
C GLN A 99 3.51 -10.53 13.59
N TYR A 100 2.27 -10.81 13.98
CA TYR A 100 1.10 -10.57 13.14
C TYR A 100 0.42 -9.30 13.65
N LEU A 101 0.31 -8.29 12.80
CA LEU A 101 -0.12 -6.93 13.15
C LEU A 101 -1.41 -6.56 12.41
N PRO A 102 -2.59 -6.73 13.04
CA PRO A 102 -3.90 -6.49 12.42
C PRO A 102 -4.10 -5.07 11.89
N GLN A 103 -3.40 -4.07 12.46
CA GLN A 103 -3.48 -2.67 11.98
C GLN A 103 -2.93 -2.46 10.56
N PHE A 104 -2.28 -3.46 9.94
CA PHE A 104 -1.74 -3.40 8.58
C PHE A 104 -2.51 -4.32 7.61
N ASP A 105 -3.79 -4.57 7.90
CA ASP A 105 -4.70 -5.35 7.08
C ASP A 105 -5.17 -4.64 5.80
N ASP A 106 -4.92 -3.34 5.65
CA ASP A 106 -5.16 -2.59 4.40
C ASP A 106 -4.09 -1.52 4.18
N VAL A 107 -2.90 -1.96 3.76
CA VAL A 107 -1.82 -1.08 3.34
C VAL A 107 -1.93 -0.87 1.84
N ASN A 108 -2.54 0.26 1.45
CA ASN A 108 -2.73 0.61 0.03
C ASN A 108 -3.46 -0.51 -0.75
N GLY A 109 -4.46 -1.13 -0.14
CA GLY A 109 -5.26 -2.19 -0.74
C GLY A 109 -4.67 -3.59 -0.62
N TRP A 110 -3.63 -3.80 0.20
CA TRP A 110 -3.07 -5.13 0.50
C TRP A 110 -3.02 -5.43 1.99
N ASP A 111 -3.32 -6.68 2.29
CA ASP A 111 -3.19 -7.32 3.59
C ASP A 111 -1.70 -7.63 3.86
N LEU A 112 -1.03 -6.78 4.64
CA LEU A 112 0.41 -6.85 4.96
C LEU A 112 0.66 -7.04 6.47
N GLN A 113 -0.12 -7.91 7.12
CA GLN A 113 -0.07 -8.10 8.58
C GLN A 113 1.19 -8.82 9.08
N HIS A 114 1.95 -9.53 8.22
CA HIS A 114 3.15 -10.25 8.66
C HIS A 114 4.34 -9.30 8.83
N ALA A 115 4.75 -9.09 10.07
CA ALA A 115 5.66 -8.03 10.43
C ALA A 115 6.97 -8.48 11.10
N ARG A 116 7.99 -7.66 10.88
CA ARG A 116 9.19 -7.55 11.72
C ARG A 116 9.35 -6.09 12.14
N ARG A 117 9.69 -5.85 13.40
CA ARG A 117 10.16 -4.52 13.83
C ARG A 117 11.58 -4.30 13.34
N VAL A 118 11.83 -3.14 12.73
CA VAL A 118 13.09 -2.82 12.05
C VAL A 118 13.51 -1.40 12.38
N HIS A 119 14.77 -1.26 12.79
CA HIS A 119 15.44 0.03 12.84
C HIS A 119 15.84 0.41 11.42
N TRP A 120 15.16 1.37 10.79
CA TRP A 120 15.48 1.79 9.43
C TRP A 120 16.43 2.99 9.42
N SER A 121 17.44 2.93 8.55
CA SER A 121 18.19 4.08 8.07
C SER A 121 17.74 4.40 6.66
N ARG A 122 16.91 5.44 6.51
CA ARG A 122 16.54 5.97 5.20
C ARG A 122 17.80 6.55 4.53
N LEU A 123 18.01 6.20 3.27
CA LEU A 123 19.11 6.77 2.49
C LEU A 123 18.71 8.20 2.05
N PRO A 124 19.68 9.14 1.95
CA PRO A 124 19.41 10.49 1.45
C PRO A 124 18.79 10.46 0.05
N ASP A 125 19.35 9.60 -0.81
CA ASP A 125 18.88 9.29 -2.15
C ASP A 125 18.79 7.77 -2.32
N GLU A 126 17.97 7.31 -3.26
CA GLU A 126 17.95 5.90 -3.62
C GLU A 126 19.35 5.44 -4.06
N TYR A 127 19.83 4.35 -3.46
CA TYR A 127 21.08 3.75 -3.89
C TYR A 127 20.82 2.79 -5.03
N LYS A 128 21.37 3.09 -6.20
CA LYS A 128 21.28 2.29 -7.41
C LYS A 128 22.57 1.49 -7.61
N PHE A 129 22.44 0.18 -7.70
CA PHE A 129 23.50 -0.72 -8.12
C PHE A 129 23.69 -0.64 -9.65
N ASP A 130 24.91 -0.87 -10.12
CA ASP A 130 25.25 -0.78 -11.56
C ASP A 130 24.54 -1.85 -12.41
N GLU A 131 24.18 -2.97 -11.80
CA GLU A 131 23.52 -4.11 -12.43
C GLU A 131 22.16 -4.42 -11.78
N LEU A 132 21.36 -5.25 -12.46
CA LEU A 132 20.12 -5.81 -11.93
C LEU A 132 20.44 -6.87 -10.87
N VAL A 133 20.83 -6.42 -9.69
CA VAL A 133 21.25 -7.28 -8.57
C VAL A 133 20.08 -7.95 -7.85
N PHE A 134 18.86 -7.49 -8.08
CA PHE A 134 17.63 -8.09 -7.57
C PHE A 134 16.85 -8.77 -8.72
N GLY A 135 16.32 -9.96 -8.44
CA GLY A 135 15.58 -10.77 -9.42
C GLY A 135 14.34 -10.09 -10.02
N ALA A 136 13.94 -10.55 -11.21
CA ALA A 136 12.94 -9.88 -12.04
C ALA A 136 11.52 -9.91 -11.46
N ASN A 137 11.14 -11.03 -10.84
CA ASN A 137 9.88 -11.18 -10.11
C ASN A 137 10.12 -10.76 -8.67
N PRO A 138 9.54 -9.65 -8.19
CA PRO A 138 9.86 -9.11 -6.88
C PRO A 138 9.48 -10.11 -5.79
N PRO A 139 10.41 -10.88 -5.19
CA PRO A 139 10.04 -11.71 -4.07
C PRO A 139 9.70 -10.77 -2.91
N ARG A 140 8.56 -10.98 -2.25
CA ARG A 140 8.14 -10.17 -1.09
C ARG A 140 9.26 -10.06 -0.06
N ILE A 141 9.95 -11.20 0.14
CA ILE A 141 11.24 -11.30 0.80
C ILE A 141 12.11 -12.38 0.14
N SER A 142 13.43 -12.16 0.10
CA SER A 142 14.38 -13.24 -0.14
C SER A 142 15.74 -12.96 0.48
N LYS A 143 16.49 -14.03 0.79
CA LYS A 143 17.87 -13.94 1.24
C LYS A 143 18.77 -13.47 0.10
N VAL A 144 19.63 -12.50 0.36
CA VAL A 144 20.56 -11.95 -0.62
C VAL A 144 21.79 -12.86 -0.72
N GLY A 145 22.12 -13.27 -1.94
CA GLY A 145 23.34 -14.01 -2.26
C GLY A 145 24.35 -13.23 -3.13
N ASN A 146 23.97 -12.08 -3.67
CA ASN A 146 24.84 -11.28 -4.53
C ASN A 146 25.97 -10.61 -3.70
N ALA A 147 27.23 -10.87 -4.07
CA ALA A 147 28.40 -10.42 -3.31
C ALA A 147 28.50 -8.89 -3.18
N THR A 148 28.19 -8.14 -4.24
CA THR A 148 28.21 -6.66 -4.25
C THR A 148 27.19 -6.10 -3.28
N VAL A 149 25.99 -6.67 -3.25
CA VAL A 149 24.92 -6.25 -2.33
C VAL A 149 25.27 -6.60 -0.88
N LEU A 150 25.85 -7.79 -0.65
CA LEU A 150 26.32 -8.20 0.67
C LEU A 150 27.40 -7.26 1.20
N ASP A 151 28.42 -6.99 0.40
CA ASP A 151 29.51 -6.06 0.75
C ASP A 151 28.97 -4.66 1.10
N TYR A 152 28.09 -4.11 0.25
CA TYR A 152 27.42 -2.84 0.53
C TYR A 152 26.70 -2.86 1.88
N ALA A 153 25.86 -3.87 2.13
CA ALA A 153 25.05 -3.97 3.35
C ALA A 153 25.94 -4.03 4.60
N TYR A 154 27.00 -4.84 4.58
CA TYR A 154 27.92 -4.97 5.71
C TYR A 154 28.72 -3.69 5.96
N ARG A 155 29.24 -3.05 4.90
CA ARG A 155 29.94 -1.76 5.03
C ARG A 155 29.00 -0.69 5.59
N PHE A 156 27.77 -0.61 5.10
CA PHE A 156 26.79 0.37 5.55
C PHE A 156 26.51 0.28 7.05
N ILE A 157 26.19 -0.91 7.57
CA ILE A 157 25.88 -1.09 9.00
C ILE A 157 27.10 -0.92 9.92
N GLN A 158 28.32 -0.95 9.39
CA GLN A 158 29.56 -0.70 10.14
C GLN A 158 30.01 0.75 10.06
N SER A 159 29.43 1.54 9.16
CA SER A 159 29.84 2.91 8.91
C SER A 159 29.05 3.88 9.81
N PRO A 160 29.70 4.86 10.46
CA PRO A 160 29.02 5.90 11.20
C PRO A 160 28.08 6.74 10.29
N PRO A 161 26.94 7.22 10.80
CA PRO A 161 26.42 7.00 12.16
C PRO A 161 25.79 5.62 12.34
N VAL A 162 26.03 4.98 13.50
CA VAL A 162 25.46 3.66 13.84
C VAL A 162 24.35 3.71 14.91
N HIS A 163 24.07 4.89 15.48
CA HIS A 163 23.13 5.03 16.60
C HIS A 163 21.68 4.70 16.22
N TRP A 164 21.33 4.80 14.94
CA TRP A 164 20.01 4.42 14.42
C TRP A 164 19.69 2.93 14.65
N GLN A 165 20.70 2.05 14.71
CA GLN A 165 20.53 0.59 14.89
C GLN A 165 20.00 0.19 16.28
N THR A 166 19.95 1.16 17.20
CA THR A 166 19.52 1.01 18.59
C THR A 166 18.62 2.16 19.02
N ALA A 167 18.21 3.04 18.11
CA ALA A 167 17.32 4.14 18.43
C ALA A 167 15.94 3.58 18.87
N PRO A 168 15.16 4.30 19.69
CA PRO A 168 13.81 3.87 20.00
C PRO A 168 12.99 3.69 18.72
N LEU A 169 12.30 2.56 18.61
CA LEU A 169 11.44 2.29 17.47
C LEU A 169 10.23 3.26 17.47
N PRO A 170 9.75 3.68 16.28
CA PRO A 170 8.50 4.44 16.17
C PRO A 170 7.32 3.68 16.79
N LYS A 171 6.28 4.41 17.22
CA LYS A 171 5.02 3.78 17.66
C LYS A 171 4.32 3.15 16.46
N LEU A 172 3.69 1.99 16.67
CA LEU A 172 2.78 1.41 15.67
C LEU A 172 1.51 2.25 15.59
N PRO A 173 0.82 2.26 14.44
CA PRO A 173 -0.50 2.83 14.38
C PRO A 173 -1.46 1.97 15.21
N GLU A 174 -2.50 2.62 15.73
CA GLU A 174 -3.62 1.92 16.35
C GLU A 174 -4.37 1.10 15.30
N GLU A 175 -4.95 -0.02 15.73
CA GLU A 175 -5.86 -0.77 14.89
C GLU A 175 -7.13 0.06 14.69
N GLU A 176 -7.46 0.30 13.43
CA GLU A 176 -8.65 1.06 13.09
C GLU A 176 -9.88 0.12 13.09
N PRO A 177 -10.93 0.44 13.86
CA PRO A 177 -12.11 -0.40 13.95
C PRO A 177 -12.91 -0.43 12.64
N PRO A 178 -13.67 -1.50 12.39
CA PRO A 178 -14.64 -1.53 11.31
C PRO A 178 -15.69 -0.42 11.51
N LEU A 179 -16.32 0.01 10.43
CA LEU A 179 -17.45 0.93 10.55
C LEU A 179 -18.71 0.14 10.97
N ASP A 180 -19.12 0.30 12.22
CA ASP A 180 -20.29 -0.41 12.78
C ASP A 180 -21.60 -0.06 12.05
N GLU A 181 -21.83 1.23 11.77
CA GLU A 181 -23.05 1.72 11.14
C GLU A 181 -22.74 2.33 9.77
N VAL A 182 -23.01 1.57 8.71
CA VAL A 182 -22.91 2.07 7.33
C VAL A 182 -24.05 3.07 7.08
N PRO A 183 -23.76 4.29 6.57
CA PRO A 183 -24.80 5.25 6.21
C PRO A 183 -25.86 4.65 5.30
N ILE A 184 -27.14 4.85 5.62
CA ILE A 184 -28.28 4.23 4.91
C ILE A 184 -28.17 4.29 3.38
N PRO A 185 -27.83 5.44 2.75
CA PRO A 185 -27.71 5.51 1.28
C PRO A 185 -26.64 4.60 0.69
N LEU A 186 -25.64 4.19 1.48
CA LEU A 186 -24.49 3.40 1.06
C LEU A 186 -24.61 1.91 1.39
N GLN A 187 -25.57 1.50 2.22
CA GLN A 187 -25.71 0.11 2.67
C GLN A 187 -25.81 -0.88 1.51
N GLY A 188 -26.64 -0.58 0.50
CA GLY A 188 -26.78 -1.45 -0.68
C GLY A 188 -25.51 -1.56 -1.51
N LEU A 189 -24.74 -0.46 -1.62
CA LEU A 189 -23.47 -0.46 -2.35
C LEU A 189 -22.38 -1.24 -1.62
N VAL A 190 -22.30 -1.09 -0.29
CA VAL A 190 -21.36 -1.85 0.54
C VAL A 190 -21.69 -3.34 0.51
N ALA A 191 -22.97 -3.71 0.61
CA ALA A 191 -23.41 -5.10 0.44
C ALA A 191 -23.01 -5.66 -0.94
N GLN A 192 -23.23 -4.90 -2.01
CA GLN A 192 -22.81 -5.30 -3.36
C GLN A 192 -21.28 -5.49 -3.46
N ALA A 193 -20.48 -4.64 -2.81
CA ALA A 193 -19.03 -4.79 -2.77
C ALA A 193 -18.63 -6.09 -2.05
N HIS A 194 -19.27 -6.45 -0.94
CA HIS A 194 -19.05 -7.72 -0.25
C HIS A 194 -19.38 -8.94 -1.12
N ASP A 195 -20.51 -8.91 -1.82
CA ASP A 195 -20.95 -10.02 -2.67
C ASP A 195 -20.03 -10.22 -3.89
N LEU A 196 -19.59 -9.12 -4.52
CA LEU A 196 -18.88 -9.18 -5.79
C LEU A 196 -17.36 -9.23 -5.67
N PHE A 197 -16.78 -8.75 -4.58
CA PHE A 197 -15.32 -8.64 -4.46
C PHE A 197 -14.62 -9.99 -4.66
N SER A 198 -14.95 -11.00 -3.86
CA SER A 198 -14.36 -12.34 -3.97
C SER A 198 -14.68 -13.00 -5.31
N PHE A 199 -15.86 -12.71 -5.87
CA PHE A 199 -16.27 -13.25 -7.17
C PHE A 199 -15.42 -12.69 -8.32
N TYR A 200 -15.10 -11.39 -8.32
CA TYR A 200 -14.24 -10.78 -9.33
C TYR A 200 -12.79 -11.29 -9.34
N TRP A 201 -12.31 -11.79 -8.20
CA TRP A 201 -10.99 -12.43 -8.11
C TRP A 201 -11.00 -13.91 -8.51
N ASN A 202 -12.18 -14.52 -8.66
CA ASN A 202 -12.31 -15.91 -9.09
C ASN A 202 -12.24 -16.00 -10.62
N GLN A 203 -11.02 -16.07 -11.16
CA GLN A 203 -10.80 -16.18 -12.61
C GLN A 203 -11.39 -17.46 -13.23
N GLN A 204 -11.59 -18.52 -12.45
CA GLN A 204 -12.20 -19.75 -12.95
C GLN A 204 -13.71 -19.58 -13.19
N ALA A 205 -14.39 -18.85 -12.31
CA ALA A 205 -15.84 -18.63 -12.41
C ALA A 205 -16.20 -17.38 -13.23
N PHE A 206 -15.44 -16.30 -13.06
CA PHE A 206 -15.73 -15.00 -13.66
C PHE A 206 -14.97 -14.77 -14.98
N GLY A 207 -13.80 -15.39 -15.14
CA GLY A 207 -12.92 -15.15 -16.28
C GLY A 207 -11.97 -13.97 -16.05
N GLU A 208 -12.01 -12.99 -16.95
CA GLU A 208 -11.18 -11.79 -16.83
C GLU A 208 -11.72 -10.83 -15.75
N HIS A 209 -10.84 -10.08 -15.10
CA HIS A 209 -11.25 -9.06 -14.14
C HIS A 209 -12.15 -8.00 -14.80
N PRO A 210 -13.09 -7.40 -14.04
CA PRO A 210 -13.94 -6.34 -14.57
C PRO A 210 -13.10 -5.18 -15.11
N THR A 211 -13.56 -4.63 -16.23
CA THR A 211 -12.99 -3.45 -16.86
C THR A 211 -13.19 -2.20 -15.99
N GLU A 212 -12.43 -1.15 -16.29
CA GLU A 212 -12.58 0.16 -15.66
C GLU A 212 -14.00 0.71 -15.84
N ASP A 213 -14.58 0.56 -17.03
CA ASP A 213 -15.93 1.04 -17.34
C ASP A 213 -17.01 0.25 -16.57
N GLU A 214 -16.83 -1.06 -16.39
CA GLU A 214 -17.70 -1.87 -15.52
C GLU A 214 -17.61 -1.42 -14.06
N LEU A 215 -16.41 -1.18 -13.53
CA LEU A 215 -16.23 -0.70 -12.15
C LEU A 215 -16.81 0.70 -11.95
N ILE A 216 -16.72 1.58 -12.96
CA ILE A 216 -17.38 2.88 -12.95
C ILE A 216 -18.91 2.71 -12.87
N ALA A 217 -19.48 1.84 -13.70
CA ALA A 217 -20.92 1.61 -13.75
C ALA A 217 -21.45 0.92 -12.49
N HIS A 218 -20.72 -0.07 -11.96
CA HIS A 218 -21.15 -0.90 -10.84
C HIS A 218 -20.94 -0.21 -9.49
N PHE A 219 -19.93 0.66 -9.35
CA PHE A 219 -19.58 1.24 -8.05
C PHE A 219 -19.43 2.75 -8.04
N VAL A 220 -18.67 3.35 -8.96
CA VAL A 220 -18.38 4.79 -8.90
C VAL A 220 -19.63 5.63 -9.09
N VAL A 221 -20.42 5.37 -10.13
CA VAL A 221 -21.67 6.12 -10.39
C VAL A 221 -22.70 5.87 -9.28
N PRO A 222 -22.98 4.63 -8.84
CA PRO A 222 -23.84 4.38 -7.69
C PRO A 222 -23.41 5.08 -6.41
N LEU A 223 -22.10 5.10 -6.09
CA LEU A 223 -21.55 5.83 -4.94
C LEU A 223 -21.89 7.32 -5.01
N LEU A 224 -21.61 7.96 -6.15
CA LEU A 224 -21.89 9.37 -6.34
C LEU A 224 -23.37 9.69 -6.19
N ARG A 225 -24.25 8.85 -6.75
CA ARG A 225 -25.70 9.02 -6.62
C ARG A 225 -26.17 8.87 -5.17
N ALA A 226 -25.65 7.88 -4.44
CA ALA A 226 -25.93 7.70 -3.02
C ALA A 226 -25.45 8.90 -2.17
N LEU A 227 -24.42 9.60 -2.64
CA LEU A 227 -23.88 10.82 -2.03
C LEU A 227 -24.54 12.12 -2.55
N GLY A 228 -25.66 12.01 -3.26
CA GLY A 228 -26.54 13.13 -3.62
C GLY A 228 -26.28 13.78 -4.99
N TRP A 229 -25.32 13.27 -5.76
CA TRP A 229 -25.07 13.75 -7.12
C TRP A 229 -26.19 13.35 -8.08
N GLN A 230 -26.66 14.32 -8.87
CA GLN A 230 -27.65 14.07 -9.91
C GLN A 230 -26.99 13.48 -11.15
N VAL A 231 -27.71 12.64 -11.90
CA VAL A 231 -27.15 11.89 -13.04
C VAL A 231 -26.65 12.84 -14.14
N GLU A 232 -27.36 13.93 -14.39
CA GLU A 232 -26.97 14.97 -15.33
C GLU A 232 -25.73 15.76 -14.89
N GLN A 233 -25.36 15.70 -13.61
CA GLN A 233 -24.15 16.30 -13.06
C GLN A 233 -22.96 15.32 -13.00
N ILE A 234 -23.17 14.05 -13.32
CA ILE A 234 -22.12 13.04 -13.43
C ILE A 234 -21.83 12.84 -14.92
N ALA A 235 -20.57 13.03 -15.32
CA ALA A 235 -20.16 12.80 -16.70
C ALA A 235 -19.09 11.72 -16.78
N ILE A 236 -19.33 10.72 -17.62
CA ILE A 236 -18.40 9.63 -17.89
C ILE A 236 -17.67 9.94 -19.20
N LYS A 237 -16.34 9.77 -19.23
CA LYS A 237 -15.48 10.07 -20.39
C LYS A 237 -15.57 11.52 -20.91
N TRP A 238 -15.95 12.48 -20.07
CA TRP A 238 -16.00 13.90 -20.47
C TRP A 238 -14.59 14.44 -20.66
N LYS A 239 -14.26 14.86 -21.89
CA LYS A 239 -12.90 15.27 -22.28
C LYS A 239 -11.84 14.22 -21.90
N ARG A 240 -12.17 12.93 -22.07
CA ARG A 240 -11.30 11.76 -21.79
C ARG A 240 -11.02 11.47 -20.30
N VAL A 241 -11.63 12.23 -19.38
CA VAL A 241 -11.60 11.93 -17.95
C VAL A 241 -12.60 10.82 -17.65
N ASP A 242 -12.21 9.80 -16.88
CA ASP A 242 -13.08 8.66 -16.57
C ASP A 242 -14.43 9.08 -15.99
N VAL A 243 -14.42 9.84 -14.88
CA VAL A 243 -15.62 10.46 -14.33
C VAL A 243 -15.34 11.88 -13.83
N CYS A 244 -16.21 12.82 -14.16
CA CYS A 244 -16.26 14.15 -13.57
C CYS A 244 -17.62 14.38 -12.91
N VAL A 245 -17.63 15.11 -11.79
CA VAL A 245 -18.87 15.65 -11.22
C VAL A 245 -18.89 17.18 -11.25
N PHE A 246 -20.06 17.76 -11.51
CA PHE A 246 -20.23 19.20 -11.76
C PHE A 246 -21.20 19.83 -10.77
N ARG A 247 -20.80 20.93 -10.11
CA ARG A 247 -21.64 21.61 -9.09
C ARG A 247 -22.96 22.13 -9.70
N SER A 248 -22.90 22.55 -10.95
CA SER A 248 -24.00 23.10 -11.74
C SER A 248 -23.81 22.76 -13.23
N LEU A 249 -24.87 22.95 -14.02
CA LEU A 249 -24.80 22.91 -15.47
C LEU A 249 -24.54 24.33 -16.01
N PRO A 250 -23.92 24.50 -17.20
CA PRO A 250 -23.45 23.45 -18.12
C PRO A 250 -22.17 22.75 -17.64
N ARG A 251 -21.87 21.60 -18.23
CA ARG A 251 -20.63 20.84 -17.97
C ARG A 251 -19.43 21.55 -18.63
N ASN A 252 -18.77 22.43 -17.86
CA ASN A 252 -17.57 23.16 -18.25
C ASN A 252 -16.49 23.06 -17.15
N PRO A 253 -15.23 23.44 -17.43
CA PRO A 253 -14.16 23.35 -16.44
C PRO A 253 -14.47 24.12 -15.14
N GLU A 254 -15.11 25.28 -15.23
CA GLU A 254 -15.42 26.15 -14.10
C GLU A 254 -16.35 25.45 -13.10
N ASN A 255 -17.39 24.78 -13.61
CA ASN A 255 -18.39 24.04 -12.82
C ASN A 255 -17.91 22.65 -12.40
N CYS A 256 -16.81 22.14 -12.98
CA CYS A 256 -16.22 20.86 -12.57
C CYS A 256 -15.81 20.94 -11.09
N HIS A 257 -16.24 19.97 -10.29
CA HIS A 257 -15.99 19.94 -8.85
C HIS A 257 -14.85 19.01 -8.48
N LEU A 258 -14.84 17.82 -9.08
CA LEU A 258 -13.98 16.71 -8.73
C LEU A 258 -13.76 15.86 -9.99
N VAL A 259 -12.53 15.37 -10.14
CA VAL A 259 -12.14 14.39 -11.16
C VAL A 259 -11.92 13.03 -10.49
N ILE A 260 -12.42 11.96 -11.11
CA ILE A 260 -12.21 10.59 -10.66
C ILE A 260 -11.56 9.81 -11.79
N GLU A 261 -10.44 9.16 -11.49
CA GLU A 261 -9.71 8.26 -12.39
C GLU A 261 -9.86 6.82 -11.90
N ALA A 262 -10.37 5.96 -12.77
CA ALA A 262 -10.56 4.55 -12.46
C ALA A 262 -9.35 3.73 -12.95
N LYS A 263 -9.13 2.60 -12.27
CA LYS A 263 -8.22 1.55 -12.69
C LYS A 263 -8.89 0.19 -12.56
N ARG A 264 -8.35 -0.79 -13.28
CA ARG A 264 -8.77 -2.19 -13.14
C ARG A 264 -8.60 -2.68 -11.71
N LEU A 265 -9.46 -3.63 -11.32
CA LEU A 265 -9.39 -4.27 -10.02
C LEU A 265 -7.98 -4.81 -9.74
N GLY A 266 -7.44 -4.49 -8.56
CA GLY A 266 -6.10 -4.94 -8.15
C GLY A 266 -4.93 -4.15 -8.72
N ALA A 267 -5.14 -3.26 -9.69
CA ALA A 267 -4.10 -2.34 -10.14
C ALA A 267 -3.78 -1.31 -9.03
N GLY A 268 -2.52 -0.96 -8.85
CA GLY A 268 -2.11 0.14 -7.98
C GLY A 268 -2.82 1.44 -8.37
N VAL A 269 -3.77 1.90 -7.54
CA VAL A 269 -4.58 3.10 -7.83
C VAL A 269 -3.75 4.37 -7.73
N GLU A 270 -2.64 4.32 -7.00
CA GLU A 270 -1.73 5.45 -6.78
C GLU A 270 -1.06 5.90 -8.08
N GLY A 271 -0.76 4.97 -8.99
CA GLY A 271 -0.23 5.29 -10.32
C GLY A 271 -1.20 6.09 -11.20
N ALA A 272 -2.49 6.13 -10.84
CA ALA A 272 -3.51 6.88 -11.56
C ALA A 272 -3.48 8.39 -11.27
N LEU A 273 -2.87 8.81 -10.16
CA LEU A 273 -2.83 10.22 -9.75
C LEU A 273 -2.19 11.12 -10.80
N GLU A 274 -1.05 10.70 -11.36
CA GLU A 274 -0.34 11.49 -12.38
C GLU A 274 -1.13 11.61 -13.69
N GLN A 275 -1.94 10.60 -14.02
CA GLN A 275 -2.87 10.71 -15.14
C GLN A 275 -3.98 11.72 -14.86
N ALA A 276 -4.58 11.67 -13.67
CA ALA A 276 -5.61 12.61 -13.24
C ALA A 276 -5.11 14.06 -13.19
N LYS A 277 -3.88 14.29 -12.71
CA LYS A 277 -3.24 15.63 -12.72
C LYS A 277 -3.10 16.18 -14.14
N ARG A 278 -2.72 15.35 -15.12
CA ARG A 278 -2.64 15.79 -16.53
C ARG A 278 -3.98 16.29 -17.06
N TYR A 279 -5.08 15.62 -16.72
CA TYR A 279 -6.41 16.10 -17.10
C TYR A 279 -6.73 17.48 -16.53
N LEU A 280 -6.38 17.73 -15.26
CA LEU A 280 -6.61 19.05 -14.65
C LEU A 280 -5.82 20.16 -15.35
N VAL A 281 -4.57 19.88 -15.73
CA VAL A 281 -3.74 20.80 -16.52
C VAL A 281 -4.38 21.07 -17.88
N GLU A 282 -4.82 20.04 -18.61
CA GLU A 282 -5.50 20.19 -19.90
C GLU A 282 -6.83 20.95 -19.79
N LEU A 283 -7.54 20.81 -18.66
CA LEU A 283 -8.78 21.51 -18.37
C LEU A 283 -8.56 22.95 -17.91
N GLY A 284 -7.34 23.34 -17.54
CA GLY A 284 -7.02 24.66 -17.01
C GLY A 284 -7.60 24.94 -15.62
N VAL A 285 -7.82 23.89 -14.82
CA VAL A 285 -8.43 24.01 -13.48
C VAL A 285 -7.64 23.25 -12.42
N THR A 286 -7.83 23.66 -11.17
CA THR A 286 -7.28 22.97 -9.99
C THR A 286 -8.44 22.45 -9.16
N ARG A 287 -8.58 21.12 -9.09
CA ARG A 287 -9.68 20.42 -8.41
C ARG A 287 -9.15 19.18 -7.72
N ASP A 288 -9.86 18.73 -6.69
CA ASP A 288 -9.51 17.49 -6.01
C ASP A 288 -9.63 16.29 -6.96
N ILE A 289 -8.87 15.24 -6.65
CA ILE A 289 -8.81 14.01 -7.43
C ILE A 289 -9.24 12.84 -6.54
N VAL A 290 -10.02 11.94 -7.09
CA VAL A 290 -10.17 10.58 -6.55
C VAL A 290 -9.60 9.57 -7.51
N VAL A 291 -8.84 8.61 -6.99
CA VAL A 291 -8.42 7.41 -7.74
C VAL A 291 -9.13 6.20 -7.16
N THR A 292 -9.52 5.26 -8.01
CA THR A 292 -10.31 4.12 -7.55
C THR A 292 -10.16 2.88 -8.43
N ASP A 293 -10.34 1.69 -7.83
CA ASP A 293 -10.55 0.43 -8.54
C ASP A 293 -12.02 -0.05 -8.43
N GLY A 294 -12.94 0.87 -8.15
CA GLY A 294 -14.36 0.61 -7.88
C GLY A 294 -14.65 0.12 -6.45
N ILE A 295 -13.69 -0.49 -5.76
CA ILE A 295 -13.87 -0.98 -4.39
C ILE A 295 -13.14 -0.09 -3.40
N ARG A 296 -11.93 0.34 -3.76
CA ARG A 296 -11.07 1.20 -2.97
C ARG A 296 -11.05 2.58 -3.60
N TYR A 297 -11.05 3.59 -2.76
CA TYR A 297 -11.10 4.98 -3.14
C TYR A 297 -10.06 5.74 -2.34
N ARG A 298 -9.26 6.56 -3.03
CA ARG A 298 -8.37 7.51 -2.37
C ARG A 298 -8.57 8.90 -2.94
N MET A 299 -8.71 9.86 -2.04
CA MET A 299 -8.83 11.26 -2.39
C MET A 299 -7.52 12.00 -2.16
N TYR A 300 -7.21 12.90 -3.09
CA TYR A 300 -6.09 13.82 -3.04
C TYR A 300 -6.59 15.26 -3.16
N LYS A 301 -6.09 16.12 -2.27
CA LYS A 301 -6.52 17.51 -2.20
C LYS A 301 -5.63 18.43 -2.99
N ALA A 302 -6.21 19.18 -3.92
CA ALA A 302 -5.44 20.06 -4.79
C ALA A 302 -4.81 21.24 -4.04
N GLU A 303 -5.47 21.73 -2.99
CA GLU A 303 -4.95 22.81 -2.13
C GLU A 303 -3.66 22.42 -1.38
N ASN A 304 -3.41 21.12 -1.21
CA ASN A 304 -2.27 20.56 -0.49
C ASN A 304 -1.31 19.81 -1.44
N ASP A 305 -1.13 20.34 -2.66
CA ASP A 305 -0.28 19.73 -3.69
C ASP A 305 -0.60 18.25 -3.95
N PHE A 306 -1.90 17.92 -3.92
CA PHE A 306 -2.40 16.57 -4.08
C PHE A 306 -1.85 15.58 -3.04
N ALA A 307 -1.68 16.02 -1.80
CA ALA A 307 -1.46 15.13 -0.67
C ALA A 307 -2.68 14.20 -0.47
N PRO A 308 -2.48 12.92 -0.08
CA PRO A 308 -3.57 12.00 0.23
C PRO A 308 -4.34 12.48 1.46
N GLU A 309 -5.66 12.61 1.34
CA GLU A 309 -6.52 13.24 2.35
C GLU A 309 -7.48 12.26 3.03
N ALA A 310 -8.04 11.33 2.25
CA ALA A 310 -9.05 10.39 2.72
C ALA A 310 -9.00 9.09 1.89
N TYR A 311 -9.45 8.00 2.50
CA TYR A 311 -9.47 6.66 1.91
C TYR A 311 -10.72 5.91 2.34
N ALA A 312 -11.24 5.05 1.48
CA ALA A 312 -12.25 4.06 1.84
C ALA A 312 -12.02 2.77 1.05
N ASN A 313 -12.29 1.64 1.70
CA ASN A 313 -12.39 0.34 1.07
C ASN A 313 -13.81 -0.18 1.31
N LEU A 314 -14.63 -0.23 0.27
CA LEU A 314 -16.03 -0.64 0.39
C LEU A 314 -16.20 -2.11 0.80
N TYR A 315 -15.20 -2.96 0.53
CA TYR A 315 -15.20 -4.36 0.95
C TYR A 315 -14.77 -4.54 2.41
N ARG A 316 -13.99 -3.60 2.96
CA ARG A 316 -13.55 -3.64 4.36
C ARG A 316 -13.63 -2.23 4.94
N LEU A 317 -14.86 -1.81 5.21
CA LEU A 317 -15.15 -0.43 5.57
C LEU A 317 -14.69 -0.13 7.01
N LYS A 318 -13.92 0.93 7.16
CA LYS A 318 -13.41 1.42 8.46
C LYS A 318 -13.91 2.83 8.75
N SER A 319 -13.79 3.27 10.01
CA SER A 319 -14.32 4.58 10.43
C SER A 319 -13.78 5.76 9.60
N SER A 320 -12.54 5.72 9.14
CA SER A 320 -11.92 6.75 8.29
C SER A 320 -12.62 6.93 6.93
N ALA A 321 -13.36 5.93 6.45
CA ALA A 321 -14.13 6.02 5.22
C ALA A 321 -15.21 7.12 5.28
N LEU A 322 -15.72 7.45 6.47
CA LEU A 322 -16.69 8.54 6.65
C LEU A 322 -16.14 9.87 6.13
N LYS A 323 -14.85 10.15 6.36
CA LYS A 323 -14.19 11.36 5.88
C LYS A 323 -14.21 11.43 4.35
N LEU A 324 -13.97 10.31 3.67
CA LEU A 324 -14.06 10.26 2.21
C LEU A 324 -15.49 10.55 1.75
N PHE A 325 -16.49 9.91 2.37
CA PHE A 325 -17.89 10.10 2.00
C PHE A 325 -18.38 11.54 2.21
N GLU A 326 -17.89 12.22 3.25
CA GLU A 326 -18.16 13.64 3.48
C GLU A 326 -17.58 14.51 2.37
N HIS A 327 -16.32 14.28 1.99
CA HIS A 327 -15.69 15.05 0.91
C HIS A 327 -16.32 14.79 -0.46
N LEU A 328 -16.80 13.57 -0.70
CA LEU A 328 -17.46 13.19 -1.95
C LEU A 328 -18.93 13.62 -2.02
N ARG A 329 -19.52 14.04 -0.90
CA ARG A 329 -20.92 14.45 -0.85
C ARG A 329 -21.15 15.68 -1.72
N ARG A 330 -22.25 15.70 -2.46
CA ARG A 330 -22.64 16.89 -3.23
C ARG A 330 -22.76 18.08 -2.26
N PRO A 331 -22.07 19.21 -2.51
CA PRO A 331 -22.25 20.41 -1.70
C PRO A 331 -23.72 20.83 -1.75
N LEU A 332 -24.33 21.07 -0.59
CA LEU A 332 -25.61 21.77 -0.54
C LEU A 332 -25.37 23.15 -1.17
N GLY A 333 -26.14 23.48 -2.20
CA GLY A 333 -25.96 24.74 -2.92
C GLY A 333 -26.05 25.90 -1.93
N GLY A 334 -24.96 26.66 -1.80
CA GLY A 334 -25.07 28.05 -1.36
C GLY A 334 -25.70 28.81 -2.51
N GLU A 335 -26.85 29.42 -2.24
CA GLU A 335 -27.33 30.55 -3.05
C GLU A 335 -26.32 31.69 -3.04
#